data_AF-A0A522AEG1-F1
#
_entry.id   AF-A0A522AEG1-F1
#
_cell.length_a   1.000
_cell.length_b   1.000
_cell.length_c   1.000
_cell.angle_alpha   90.00
_cell.angle_beta   90.00
_cell.angle_gamma   90.00
#
_symmetry.space_group_name_H-M   'P 1'
#
loop_
_entity.id
_entity.type
_entity.pdbx_description
1 polymer ?
#
loop_
_entity_poly.entity_id
_entity_poly.type
_entity_poly.pdbx_seq_one_letter_code
_entity_poly.pdbx_strand_id
1 'polypeptide(L)' 'MISRLKLVATGLLVVAAGYSRATAQPTNADAPVYLFATFKEPEQDGLRFAFSYDGYFWSNVPGLFLKAQVDTKIMR' A
#
# COMPACT_ATOMS: atom_id res chain seq x y z
N MET A 1 -26.38 -32.56 -19.80
CA MET A 1 -26.14 -32.39 -18.35
C MET A 1 -24.66 -32.08 -18.10
N ILE A 2 -24.25 -30.83 -18.35
CA ILE A 2 -22.88 -30.36 -18.12
C ILE A 2 -22.84 -29.84 -16.69
N SER A 3 -22.02 -30.49 -15.86
CA SER A 3 -22.08 -30.37 -14.41
C SER A 3 -21.73 -28.96 -13.95
N ARG A 4 -22.56 -28.43 -13.03
CA ARG A 4 -22.30 -27.21 -12.26
C ARG A 4 -20.93 -27.24 -11.53
N LEU A 5 -20.32 -28.43 -11.46
CA LEU A 5 -19.03 -28.72 -10.87
C LEU A 5 -17.83 -28.17 -11.67
N LYS A 6 -17.92 -28.06 -13.01
CA LYS A 6 -16.83 -27.47 -13.82
C LYS A 6 -16.83 -25.94 -13.80
N LEU A 7 -17.96 -25.31 -13.46
CA LEU A 7 -18.07 -23.85 -13.44
C LEU A 7 -17.45 -23.24 -12.17
N VAL A 8 -17.48 -23.96 -11.05
CA VAL A 8 -16.90 -23.51 -9.77
C VAL A 8 -15.38 -23.61 -9.77
N ALA A 9 -14.81 -24.66 -10.38
CA ALA A 9 -13.37 -24.89 -10.41
C ALA A 9 -12.61 -23.83 -11.24
N THR A 10 -13.20 -23.34 -12.33
CA THR A 10 -12.59 -22.28 -13.16
C THR A 10 -12.69 -20.90 -12.52
N GLY A 11 -13.71 -20.66 -11.67
CA GLY A 11 -13.85 -19.41 -10.92
C GLY A 11 -12.83 -19.24 -9.78
N LEU A 12 -12.35 -20.34 -9.21
CA LEU A 12 -11.41 -20.29 -8.08
C LEU A 12 -9.95 -20.03 -8.49
N LEU A 13 -9.57 -20.36 -9.73
CA LEU A 13 -8.19 -20.22 -10.20
C LEU A 13 -7.81 -18.76 -10.52
N VAL A 14 -8.78 -17.90 -10.81
CA VAL A 14 -8.52 -16.48 -11.15
C VAL A 14 -8.36 -15.60 -9.89
N VAL A 15 -8.81 -16.06 -8.73
CA VAL A 15 -8.72 -15.28 -7.47
C VAL A 15 -7.35 -15.39 -6.79
N ALA A 16 -6.55 -16.42 -7.08
CA ALA A 16 -5.26 -16.61 -6.41
C ALA A 16 -4.08 -15.82 -7.04
N ALA A 17 -4.20 -15.35 -8.28
CA ALA A 17 -3.12 -14.62 -8.96
C ALA A 17 -3.05 -13.11 -8.63
N GLY A 18 -4.00 -12.60 -7.83
CA GLY A 18 -4.13 -11.17 -7.53
C GLY A 18 -3.40 -10.69 -6.27
N TYR A 19 -2.82 -11.59 -5.47
CA TYR A 19 -2.30 -11.24 -4.16
C TYR A 19 -0.78 -11.38 -4.11
N SER A 20 -0.13 -10.26 -3.77
CA SER A 20 1.31 -10.11 -3.60
C SER A 20 2.09 -9.84 -4.89
N ARG A 21 2.05 -8.57 -5.33
CA ARG A 21 3.25 -7.98 -5.94
C ARG A 21 4.27 -7.84 -4.83
N ALA A 22 5.03 -8.90 -4.57
CA ALA A 22 6.22 -8.82 -3.75
C ALA A 22 7.20 -7.90 -4.50
N THR A 23 7.28 -6.63 -4.08
CA THR A 23 8.37 -5.77 -4.51
C THR A 23 9.63 -6.39 -3.92
N ALA A 24 10.48 -6.95 -4.78
CA ALA A 24 11.70 -7.59 -4.33
C ALA A 24 12.55 -6.53 -3.60
N GLN A 25 12.78 -6.74 -2.31
CA GLN A 25 13.76 -5.98 -1.55
C GLN A 25 15.08 -5.99 -2.34
N PRO A 26 15.75 -4.83 -2.53
CA PRO A 26 17.07 -4.84 -3.13
C PRO A 26 18.02 -5.71 -2.32
N THR A 27 18.80 -6.54 -3.00
CA THR A 27 19.80 -7.44 -2.39
C THR A 27 21.08 -6.72 -1.99
N ASN A 28 21.26 -5.48 -2.46
CA ASN A 28 22.32 -4.58 -2.04
C ASN A 28 21.80 -3.68 -0.90
N ALA A 29 22.50 -3.71 0.25
CA ALA A 29 22.18 -2.88 1.41
C ALA A 29 22.29 -1.37 1.14
N ASP A 30 23.10 -0.96 0.16
CA ASP A 30 23.31 0.44 -0.21
C ASP A 30 22.30 0.93 -1.27
N ALA A 31 21.37 0.08 -1.70
CA ALA A 31 20.37 0.47 -2.68
C ALA A 31 19.46 1.58 -2.11
N PRO A 32 19.14 2.62 -2.91
CA PRO A 32 18.31 3.70 -2.45
C PRO A 32 16.89 3.22 -2.16
N VAL A 33 16.28 3.79 -1.12
CA VAL A 33 14.87 3.62 -0.79
C VAL A 33 14.21 4.99 -0.86
N TYR A 34 13.15 5.10 -1.64
CA TYR A 34 12.37 6.32 -1.76
C TYR A 34 11.36 6.40 -0.62
N LEU A 35 11.21 7.59 -0.04
CA LEU A 35 10.26 7.90 1.02
C LEU A 35 9.34 9.03 0.57
N PHE A 36 8.04 8.87 0.75
CA PHE A 36 7.04 9.88 0.40
C PHE A 36 6.17 10.23 1.59
N ALA A 37 6.06 11.53 1.86
CA ALA A 37 5.18 12.10 2.87
C ALA A 37 3.74 12.13 2.33
N THR A 38 2.81 11.45 3.01
CA THR A 38 1.44 11.26 2.50
C THR A 38 0.40 11.40 3.62
N PHE A 39 -0.85 11.58 3.21
CA PHE A 39 -2.01 11.63 4.08
C PHE A 39 -3.00 10.57 3.63
N LYS A 40 -3.64 9.90 4.58
CA LYS A 40 -4.75 8.99 4.28
C LYS A 40 -6.04 9.80 4.40
N GLU A 41 -6.92 9.71 3.42
CA GLU A 41 -8.24 10.31 3.55
C GLU A 41 -9.08 9.57 4.60
N PRO A 42 -9.80 10.32 5.47
CA PRO A 42 -9.87 11.77 5.53
C PRO A 42 -8.59 12.41 6.12
N GLU A 43 -8.13 13.52 5.53
CA GLU A 43 -6.84 14.21 5.79
C GLU A 43 -6.54 14.50 7.28
N GLN A 44 -7.57 14.46 8.13
CA GLN A 44 -7.54 14.72 9.56
C GLN A 44 -6.81 13.63 10.38
N ASP A 45 -6.44 12.52 9.77
CA ASP A 45 -5.73 11.45 10.47
C ASP A 45 -4.25 11.82 10.75
N GLY A 46 -3.69 12.75 9.95
CA GLY A 46 -2.33 13.28 10.10
C GLY A 46 -1.33 12.70 9.09
N LEU A 47 -0.07 13.12 9.23
CA LEU A 47 1.01 12.80 8.30
C LEU A 47 1.50 11.37 8.49
N ARG A 48 1.67 10.67 7.37
CA ARG A 48 2.17 9.30 7.27
C ARG A 48 3.29 9.22 6.23
N PHE A 49 3.93 8.06 6.15
CA PHE A 49 4.92 7.78 5.12
C PHE A 49 4.58 6.53 4.33
N ALA A 50 4.93 6.56 3.05
CA ALA A 50 5.03 5.38 2.20
C ALA A 50 6.47 5.27 1.70
N PHE A 51 6.92 4.05 1.44
CA PHE A 51 8.24 3.78 0.88
C PHE A 51 8.15 2.98 -0.41
N SER A 52 9.20 3.06 -1.22
CA SER A 52 9.34 2.28 -2.45
C SER A 52 10.81 1.97 -2.74
N TYR A 53 11.06 0.83 -3.36
CA TYR A 53 12.38 0.46 -3.89
C TYR A 53 12.58 0.85 -5.36
N ASP A 54 11.48 1.08 -6.08
CA ASP A 54 11.50 1.35 -7.53
C ASP A 54 10.81 2.67 -7.93
N GLY A 55 10.17 3.35 -6.98
CA GLY A 55 9.42 4.59 -7.20
C GLY A 55 8.05 4.40 -7.86
N TYR A 56 7.70 3.18 -8.28
CA TYR A 56 6.43 2.88 -8.95
C TYR A 56 5.43 2.20 -8.00
N PHE A 57 5.90 1.28 -7.17
CA PHE A 57 5.08 0.54 -6.23
C PHE A 57 5.38 1.00 -4.81
N TRP A 58 4.34 1.49 -4.13
CA TRP A 58 4.46 2.11 -2.81
C TRP A 58 3.82 1.24 -1.74
N SER A 59 4.55 1.06 -0.65
CA SER A 59 4.10 0.33 0.55
C SER A 59 4.00 1.28 1.73
N ASN A 60 2.96 1.11 2.55
CA ASN A 60 2.75 1.94 3.72
C ASN A 60 3.79 1.64 4.81
N VAL A 61 4.41 2.68 5.37
CA VAL A 61 5.17 2.56 6.62
C VAL A 61 4.16 2.48 7.77
N PRO A 62 4.19 1.43 8.61
CA PRO A 62 3.24 1.31 9.72
C PRO A 62 3.34 2.48 10.71
N GLY A 63 2.18 2.98 11.14
CA GLY A 63 2.10 4.05 12.14
C GLY A 63 1.71 5.42 11.59
N LEU A 64 1.51 6.36 12.51
CA LEU A 64 1.23 7.76 12.25
C LEU A 64 2.47 8.55 12.64
N PHE A 65 2.99 9.38 11.74
CA PHE A 65 4.21 10.14 12.02
C PHE A 65 3.91 11.43 12.78
N LEU A 66 2.92 12.21 12.32
CA LEU A 66 2.49 13.43 12.99
C LEU A 66 0.97 13.49 13.02
N LYS A 67 0.39 13.52 14.22
CA LYS A 67 -1.05 13.68 14.37
C LYS A 67 -1.48 15.10 13.99
N ALA A 68 -2.48 15.21 13.13
CA ALA A 68 -3.11 16.49 12.87
C ALA A 68 -3.70 17.03 14.18
N GLN A 69 -3.26 18.21 14.58
CA GLN A 69 -3.80 18.96 15.70
C GLN A 69 -4.39 20.25 15.12
N VAL A 70 -5.69 20.44 15.29
CA VAL A 70 -6.31 21.73 15.01
C VAL A 70 -6.12 22.58 16.25
N ASP A 71 -5.09 23.40 16.26
CA ASP A 71 -5.06 24.56 17.15
C ASP A 71 -5.82 25.72 16.48
N THR A 72 -6.30 26.67 17.27
CA THR A 72 -7.04 27.88 16.83
C THR A 72 -6.31 28.73 15.79
N LYS A 73 -5.03 28.44 15.55
CA LYS A 73 -4.17 29.08 14.56
C LYS A 73 -4.00 28.16 13.35
N ILE A 74 -5.05 28.03 12.55
CA ILE A 74 -5.01 27.28 11.28
C ILE A 74 -3.93 27.91 10.39
N MET A 75 -2.92 27.12 10.00
CA MET A 75 -2.02 27.46 8.90
C MET A 75 -2.82 27.25 7.61
N ARG A 76 -3.19 28.35 6.95
CA ARG A 76 -3.83 28.37 5.63
C ARG A 76 -2.77 28.55 4.55
#